data_AF-A0A7Y4SAA8-F1
#
_entry.id   AF-A0A7Y4SAA8-F1
#
_cell.length_a   1.000
_cell.length_b   1.000
_cell.length_c   1.000
_cell.angle_alpha   90.00
_cell.angle_beta   90.00
_cell.angle_gamma   90.00
#
_symmetry.space_group_name_H-M   'P 1'
#
loop_
_entity.id
_entity.type
_entity.pdbx_description
1 polymer ?
#
loop_
_entity_poly.entity_id
_entity_poly.type
_entity_poly.pdbx_seq_one_letter_code
_entity_poly.pdbx_strand_id
1 'polypeptide(L)'
;MSLFELRTPRDMLEKARREHQRLAERFDIDNLFNFVVTAYHISDYIRKTGAVAQVALDTFLQDQDIKDCRDLCDKGKHLTLTKRSDPITHVWSGCFGGAPFGVLPFGGGDKWVLFTGDREVDIKWLAERVLTKWELFFATHGL
;
A
#
# COMPACT_ATOMS: atom_id res chain seq x y z
N MET A 1 24.05 20.57 1.13
CA MET A 1 22.66 20.15 1.37
C MET A 1 22.28 19.17 0.28
N SER A 2 21.90 17.91 0.59
CA SER A 2 21.42 17.01 -0.48
C SER A 2 19.94 17.23 -0.69
N LEU A 3 19.53 17.30 -1.96
CA LEU A 3 18.15 17.52 -2.41
C LEU A 3 17.16 16.45 -1.90
N PHE A 4 17.65 15.30 -1.46
CA PHE A 4 16.86 14.21 -0.89
C PHE A 4 17.34 13.90 0.54
N GLU A 5 16.45 14.05 1.51
CA GLU A 5 16.69 13.80 2.95
C GLU A 5 16.38 12.34 3.35
N LEU A 6 15.77 11.55 2.47
CA LEU A 6 15.49 10.14 2.69
C LEU A 6 16.77 9.34 2.43
N ARG A 7 17.47 8.93 3.49
CA ARG A 7 18.78 8.26 3.37
C ARG A 7 18.78 6.87 3.98
N THR A 8 17.91 6.62 4.93
CA THR A 8 17.84 5.36 5.68
C THR A 8 16.50 4.65 5.47
N PRO A 9 16.44 3.32 5.71
CA PRO A 9 15.18 2.60 5.77
C PRO A 9 14.19 3.22 6.74
N ARG A 10 14.67 3.76 7.87
CA ARG A 10 13.84 4.42 8.87
C ARG A 10 13.21 5.70 8.35
N ASP A 11 13.95 6.52 7.59
CA ASP A 11 13.39 7.72 6.95
C ASP A 11 12.23 7.37 6.00
N MET A 12 12.36 6.25 5.29
CA MET A 12 11.30 5.74 4.41
C MET A 12 10.09 5.24 5.19
N LEU A 13 10.29 4.57 6.33
CA LEU A 13 9.19 4.18 7.22
C LEU A 13 8.45 5.41 7.78
N GLU A 14 9.18 6.41 8.27
CA GLU A 14 8.57 7.65 8.76
C GLU A 14 7.82 8.39 7.64
N LYS A 15 8.34 8.36 6.41
CA LYS A 15 7.60 8.88 5.26
C LYS A 15 6.33 8.07 5.01
N ALA A 16 6.39 6.74 5.05
CA ALA A 16 5.21 5.90 4.86
C ALA A 16 4.12 6.20 5.90
N ARG A 17 4.50 6.44 7.16
CA ARG A 17 3.57 6.90 8.21
C ARG A 17 2.89 8.22 7.85
N ARG A 18 3.66 9.22 7.39
CA ARG A 18 3.10 10.51 6.99
C ARG A 18 2.16 10.39 5.79
N GLU A 19 2.50 9.58 4.80
CA GLU A 19 1.59 9.35 3.66
C GLU A 19 0.35 8.56 4.06
N HIS A 20 0.47 7.59 4.99
CA HIS A 20 -0.68 6.89 5.54
C HIS A 20 -1.63 7.84 6.29
N GLN A 21 -1.07 8.74 7.10
CA GLN A 21 -1.86 9.78 7.78
C GLN A 21 -2.60 10.67 6.77
N ARG A 22 -1.92 11.14 5.72
CA ARG A 22 -2.56 11.93 4.64
C ARG A 22 -3.68 11.16 3.95
N LEU A 23 -3.45 9.87 3.66
CA LEU A 23 -4.46 8.99 3.07
C LEU A 23 -5.68 8.80 3.98
N ALA A 24 -5.46 8.72 5.30
CA ALA A 24 -6.53 8.61 6.29
C ALA A 24 -7.33 9.91 6.45
N GLU A 25 -6.65 11.07 6.43
CA GLU A 25 -7.27 12.39 6.49
C GLU A 25 -8.05 12.72 5.21
N ARG A 26 -7.48 12.40 4.05
CA ARG A 26 -8.08 12.61 2.74
C ARG A 26 -7.76 11.44 1.83
N PHE A 27 -8.77 10.64 1.56
CA PHE A 27 -8.65 9.57 0.59
C PHE A 27 -8.71 10.15 -0.83
N ASP A 28 -7.58 10.08 -1.54
CA ASP A 28 -7.50 10.32 -2.98
C ASP A 28 -6.42 9.42 -3.60
N ILE A 29 -6.45 9.31 -4.93
CA ILE A 29 -5.55 8.41 -5.68
C ILE A 29 -4.09 8.84 -5.54
N ASP A 30 -3.82 10.15 -5.42
CA ASP A 30 -2.47 10.68 -5.31
C ASP A 30 -1.85 10.29 -3.95
N ASN A 31 -2.60 10.44 -2.86
CA ASN A 31 -2.17 10.03 -1.52
C ASN A 31 -1.99 8.51 -1.44
N LEU A 32 -2.86 7.74 -2.10
CA LEU A 32 -2.73 6.28 -2.18
C LEU A 32 -1.45 5.90 -2.92
N PHE A 33 -1.22 6.49 -4.10
CA PHE A 33 -0.02 6.23 -4.90
C PHE A 33 1.25 6.59 -4.12
N ASN A 34 1.27 7.77 -3.48
CA ASN A 34 2.40 8.21 -2.66
C ASN A 34 2.68 7.25 -1.51
N PHE A 35 1.66 6.76 -0.81
CA PHE A 35 1.81 5.78 0.25
C PHE A 35 2.38 4.47 -0.28
N VAL A 36 1.74 3.88 -1.29
CA VAL A 36 2.10 2.56 -1.83
C VAL A 36 3.51 2.54 -2.41
N VAL A 37 3.90 3.57 -3.16
CA VAL A 37 5.25 3.73 -3.70
C VAL A 37 6.27 3.88 -2.57
N THR A 38 5.95 4.67 -1.54
CA THR A 38 6.84 4.86 -0.40
C THR A 38 7.03 3.54 0.37
N ALA A 39 5.95 2.85 0.69
CA ALA A 39 5.96 1.59 1.43
C ALA A 39 6.69 0.47 0.66
N TYR A 40 6.51 0.40 -0.66
CA TYR A 40 7.23 -0.54 -1.52
C TYR A 40 8.74 -0.28 -1.50
N HIS A 41 9.17 0.98 -1.65
CA HIS A 41 10.59 1.31 -1.71
C HIS A 41 11.35 1.19 -0.37
N ILE A 42 10.67 0.94 0.76
CA ILE A 42 11.34 0.59 2.03
C ILE A 42 12.27 -0.62 1.83
N SER A 43 11.82 -1.65 1.09
CA SER A 43 12.64 -2.83 0.83
C SER A 43 13.91 -2.51 0.04
N ASP A 44 13.86 -1.55 -0.87
CA ASP A 44 15.01 -1.15 -1.68
C ASP A 44 16.07 -0.47 -0.81
N TYR A 45 15.65 0.35 0.15
CA TYR A 45 16.57 0.96 1.11
C TYR A 45 17.19 -0.08 2.04
N ILE A 46 16.43 -1.09 2.49
CA ILE A 46 16.98 -2.19 3.30
C ILE A 46 18.00 -2.98 2.50
N ARG A 47 17.70 -3.31 1.23
CA ARG A 47 18.64 -4.02 0.33
C ARG A 47 19.91 -3.23 0.09
N LYS A 48 19.78 -1.93 -0.17
CA LYS A 48 20.92 -1.04 -0.44
C LYS A 48 21.81 -0.84 0.79
N THR A 49 21.22 -0.75 1.98
CA THR A 49 21.97 -0.55 3.22
C THR A 49 22.49 -1.84 3.84
N GLY A 50 21.95 -2.99 3.45
CA GLY A 50 22.30 -4.28 4.05
C GLY A 50 21.91 -4.38 5.52
N ALA A 51 20.92 -3.59 5.96
CA ALA A 51 20.58 -3.44 7.37
C ALA A 51 19.99 -4.72 8.00
N VAL A 52 19.49 -5.64 7.18
CA VAL A 52 18.99 -6.96 7.59
C VAL A 52 19.50 -8.02 6.60
N ALA A 53 19.63 -9.27 7.07
CA ALA A 53 19.89 -10.42 6.22
C ALA A 53 18.85 -10.51 5.07
N GLN A 54 19.33 -10.68 3.83
CA GLN A 54 18.47 -10.68 2.64
C GLN A 54 17.38 -11.75 2.72
N VAL A 55 17.68 -12.91 3.30
CA VAL A 55 16.71 -14.01 3.48
C VAL A 55 15.51 -13.55 4.33
N ALA A 56 15.74 -12.81 5.41
CA ALA A 56 14.65 -12.35 6.28
C ALA A 56 13.77 -11.30 5.57
N LEU A 57 14.38 -10.40 4.80
CA LEU A 57 13.63 -9.46 3.96
C LEU A 57 12.84 -10.18 2.87
N ASP A 58 13.45 -11.13 2.17
CA ASP A 58 12.77 -11.84 1.09
C ASP A 58 11.62 -12.70 1.61
N THR A 59 11.75 -13.32 2.80
CA THR A 59 10.64 -13.98 3.50
C THR A 59 9.52 -12.99 3.84
N PHE A 60 9.84 -11.82 4.37
CA PHE A 60 8.85 -10.77 4.66
C PHE A 60 8.12 -10.30 3.40
N LEU A 61 8.83 -10.13 2.29
CA LEU A 61 8.25 -9.75 0.99
C LEU A 61 7.36 -10.85 0.37
N GLN A 62 7.38 -12.08 0.91
CA GLN A 62 6.44 -13.13 0.49
C GLN A 62 5.06 -13.00 1.14
N ASP A 63 4.90 -12.14 2.15
CA ASP A 63 3.61 -11.88 2.78
C ASP A 63 2.58 -11.33 1.76
N GLN A 64 1.35 -11.81 1.87
CA GLN A 64 0.30 -11.49 0.90
C GLN A 64 -0.06 -9.99 0.87
N ASP A 65 -0.09 -9.30 2.00
CA ASP A 65 -0.46 -7.88 2.02
C ASP A 65 0.67 -7.02 1.45
N ILE A 66 1.93 -7.43 1.66
CA ILE A 66 3.10 -6.78 1.05
C ILE A 66 3.12 -7.00 -0.46
N LYS A 67 2.72 -8.19 -0.92
CA LYS A 67 2.50 -8.48 -2.35
C LYS A 67 1.38 -7.64 -2.93
N ASP A 68 0.23 -7.54 -2.26
CA ASP A 68 -0.89 -6.71 -2.73
C ASP A 68 -0.49 -5.24 -2.82
N CYS A 69 0.32 -4.73 -1.87
CA CYS A 69 0.90 -3.39 -1.93
C CYS A 69 1.82 -3.21 -3.14
N ARG A 70 2.65 -4.21 -3.45
CA ARG A 70 3.49 -4.19 -4.65
C ARG A 70 2.64 -4.19 -5.92
N ASP A 71 1.62 -5.02 -5.99
CA ASP A 71 0.73 -5.09 -7.15
C ASP A 71 -0.01 -3.75 -7.35
N LEU A 72 -0.41 -3.07 -6.27
CA LEU A 72 -0.93 -1.69 -6.32
C LEU A 72 0.11 -0.69 -6.83
N CYS A 73 1.37 -0.81 -6.39
CA CYS A 73 2.46 0.06 -6.85
C CYS A 73 2.68 -0.10 -8.35
N ASP A 74 2.77 -1.35 -8.81
CA ASP A 74 3.00 -1.68 -10.21
C ASP A 74 1.79 -1.26 -11.06
N LYS A 75 0.54 -1.47 -10.59
CA LYS A 75 -0.67 -0.98 -11.27
C LYS A 75 -0.71 0.54 -11.37
N GLY A 76 -0.39 1.25 -10.29
CA GLY A 76 -0.35 2.71 -10.27
C GLY A 76 0.73 3.28 -11.21
N LYS A 77 1.86 2.60 -11.35
CA LYS A 77 2.95 3.00 -12.26
C LYS A 77 2.70 2.63 -13.73
N HIS A 78 2.05 1.50 -13.99
CA HIS A 78 1.95 0.92 -15.34
C HIS A 78 0.55 1.01 -15.98
N LEU A 79 -0.48 1.45 -15.26
CA LEU A 79 -1.90 1.48 -15.70
C LEU A 79 -2.45 0.12 -16.20
N THR A 80 -1.66 -0.95 -16.16
CA THR A 80 -1.94 -2.33 -16.55
C THR A 80 -0.97 -3.25 -15.82
N LEU A 81 -1.45 -4.34 -15.23
CA LEU A 81 -0.61 -5.31 -14.52
C LEU A 81 -0.10 -6.36 -15.50
N THR A 82 1.22 -6.47 -15.65
CA THR A 82 1.85 -7.30 -16.69
C THR A 82 2.12 -8.76 -16.27
N LYS A 83 1.81 -9.17 -15.03
CA LYS A 83 2.21 -10.52 -14.53
C LYS A 83 1.21 -11.32 -13.68
N ARG A 84 -0.01 -10.82 -13.43
CA ARG A 84 -1.12 -11.57 -12.82
C ARG A 84 -2.45 -11.09 -13.36
N SER A 85 -3.49 -11.91 -13.28
CA SER A 85 -4.86 -11.56 -13.68
C SER A 85 -5.27 -10.25 -12.99
N ASP A 86 -5.72 -9.30 -13.81
CA ASP A 86 -5.98 -7.92 -13.42
C ASP A 86 -6.89 -7.83 -12.19
N PRO A 87 -6.43 -7.21 -11.10
CA PRO A 87 -7.31 -6.86 -10.02
C PRO A 87 -8.20 -5.71 -10.47
N ILE A 88 -9.50 -5.98 -10.58
CA ILE A 88 -10.51 -4.96 -10.89
C ILE A 88 -10.57 -4.01 -9.67
N THR A 89 -10.72 -2.71 -9.92
CA THR A 89 -10.96 -1.73 -8.86
C THR A 89 -12.34 -1.18 -9.09
N HIS A 90 -13.29 -1.52 -8.22
CA HIS A 90 -14.62 -0.92 -8.25
C HIS A 90 -14.63 0.27 -7.29
N VAL A 91 -14.93 1.46 -7.83
CA VAL A 91 -15.31 2.63 -7.04
C VAL A 91 -16.81 2.56 -6.86
N TRP A 92 -17.29 2.30 -5.65
CA TRP A 92 -18.69 2.53 -5.31
C TRP A 92 -18.84 3.97 -4.88
N SER A 93 -19.07 4.87 -5.84
CA SER A 93 -19.57 6.20 -5.57
C SER A 93 -21.09 6.15 -5.48
N GLY A 94 -21.67 6.83 -4.49
CA GLY A 94 -23.11 6.94 -4.30
C GLY A 94 -23.84 7.74 -5.41
N CYS A 95 -23.24 7.97 -6.58
CA CYS A 95 -23.90 8.63 -7.69
C CYS A 95 -23.54 8.00 -9.04
N PHE A 96 -24.61 7.59 -9.74
CA PHE A 96 -24.72 7.11 -11.12
C PHE A 96 -24.21 5.69 -11.44
N GLY A 97 -25.10 4.70 -11.23
CA GLY A 97 -25.30 3.67 -12.25
C GLY A 97 -24.99 2.21 -11.95
N GLY A 98 -24.95 1.72 -10.70
CA GLY A 98 -24.62 0.30 -10.52
C GLY A 98 -24.86 -0.40 -9.18
N ALA A 99 -25.58 0.17 -8.22
CA ALA A 99 -25.86 -0.51 -6.95
C ALA A 99 -27.33 -0.94 -6.85
N PRO A 100 -27.65 -2.24 -6.63
CA PRO A 100 -28.99 -2.64 -6.24
C PRO A 100 -29.37 -2.00 -4.89
N PHE A 101 -30.62 -1.55 -4.79
CA PHE A 101 -31.20 -0.94 -3.59
C PHE A 101 -31.00 -1.86 -2.38
N GLY A 102 -30.30 -1.38 -1.34
CA GLY A 102 -30.22 -2.01 -0.03
C GLY A 102 -28.84 -2.52 0.44
N VAL A 103 -27.75 -2.32 -0.33
CA VAL A 103 -26.40 -2.85 0.03
C VAL A 103 -25.47 -1.78 0.63
N LEU A 104 -25.84 -0.50 0.63
CA LEU A 104 -25.05 0.56 1.27
C LEU A 104 -25.55 0.87 2.69
N PRO A 105 -24.69 0.82 3.72
CA PRO A 105 -25.01 1.42 5.00
C PRO A 105 -25.24 2.92 4.85
N PHE A 106 -26.29 3.43 5.49
CA PHE A 106 -26.56 4.87 5.62
C PHE A 106 -25.31 5.57 6.19
N GLY A 107 -24.68 6.46 5.40
CA GLY A 107 -23.46 7.17 5.79
C GLY A 107 -22.37 7.29 4.70
N GLY A 108 -22.61 6.75 3.50
CA GLY A 108 -22.01 7.11 2.20
C GLY A 108 -20.64 7.80 2.17
N GLY A 109 -19.57 7.00 2.30
CA GLY A 109 -18.23 7.37 1.83
C GLY A 109 -17.78 6.39 0.75
N ASP A 110 -17.01 6.85 -0.23
CA ASP A 110 -16.50 6.03 -1.33
C ASP A 110 -15.69 4.84 -0.78
N LYS A 111 -16.09 3.61 -1.12
CA LYS A 111 -15.34 2.38 -0.80
C LYS A 111 -14.43 2.04 -1.97
N TRP A 112 -13.12 2.00 -1.71
CA TRP A 112 -12.11 1.68 -2.70
C TRP A 112 -11.58 0.27 -2.44
N VAL A 113 -11.84 -0.61 -3.39
CA VAL A 113 -11.66 -2.05 -3.22
C VAL A 113 -10.72 -2.59 -4.29
N LEU A 114 -9.71 -3.35 -3.87
CA LEU A 114 -8.81 -4.10 -4.73
C LEU A 114 -9.31 -5.56 -4.80
N PHE A 115 -9.59 -6.05 -6.00
CA PHE A 115 -9.95 -7.46 -6.22
C PHE A 115 -8.72 -8.28 -6.65
N THR A 116 -7.97 -8.88 -5.74
CA THR A 116 -6.79 -9.68 -6.14
C THR A 116 -7.19 -11.16 -6.24
N GLY A 117 -7.44 -11.64 -7.46
CA GLY A 117 -8.02 -12.97 -7.68
C GLY A 117 -9.43 -13.06 -7.08
N ASP A 118 -9.65 -14.00 -6.15
CA ASP A 118 -10.93 -14.18 -5.44
C ASP A 118 -11.04 -13.32 -4.16
N ARG A 119 -10.04 -12.47 -3.87
CA ARG A 119 -9.97 -11.70 -2.63
C ARG A 119 -10.41 -10.25 -2.84
N GLU A 120 -11.46 -9.85 -2.14
CA GLU A 120 -11.87 -8.45 -1.98
C GLU A 120 -11.06 -7.82 -0.83
N VAL A 121 -10.27 -6.79 -1.10
CA VAL A 121 -9.48 -6.10 -0.08
C VAL A 121 -9.79 -4.61 -0.10
N ASP A 122 -10.26 -4.09 1.04
CA ASP A 122 -10.41 -2.65 1.23
C ASP A 122 -9.02 -1.98 1.26
N ILE A 123 -8.83 -0.98 0.40
CA ILE A 123 -7.52 -0.35 0.20
C ILE A 123 -7.05 0.39 1.46
N LYS A 124 -7.96 0.97 2.24
CA LYS A 124 -7.60 1.65 3.51
C LYS A 124 -7.08 0.64 4.52
N TRP A 125 -7.75 -0.51 4.63
CA TRP A 125 -7.35 -1.60 5.51
C TRP A 125 -6.02 -2.22 5.07
N LEU A 126 -5.80 -2.34 3.76
CA LEU A 126 -4.53 -2.81 3.23
C LEU A 126 -3.39 -1.85 3.58
N ALA A 127 -3.59 -0.55 3.42
CA ALA A 127 -2.58 0.46 3.74
C ALA A 127 -2.17 0.39 5.22
N GLU A 128 -3.14 0.27 6.12
CA GLU A 128 -2.88 0.14 7.56
C GLU A 128 -2.15 -1.16 7.92
N ARG A 129 -2.57 -2.30 7.32
CA ARG A 129 -1.91 -3.59 7.52
C ARG A 129 -0.47 -3.59 7.02
N VAL A 130 -0.22 -3.00 5.85
CA VAL A 130 1.13 -2.88 5.28
C VAL A 130 2.02 -2.04 6.17
N LEU A 131 1.52 -0.89 6.65
CA LEU A 131 2.27 -0.04 7.57
C LEU A 131 2.60 -0.78 8.87
N THR A 132 1.60 -1.40 9.50
CA THR A 132 1.76 -2.18 10.74
C THR A 132 2.80 -3.29 10.58
N LYS A 133 2.79 -4.00 9.46
CA LYS A 133 3.77 -5.06 9.17
C LYS A 133 5.18 -4.51 9.01
N TRP A 134 5.34 -3.36 8.35
CA TRP A 134 6.62 -2.70 8.26
C TRP A 134 7.13 -2.25 9.62
N GLU A 135 6.27 -1.65 10.45
CA GLU A 135 6.64 -1.24 11.81
C GLU A 135 7.09 -2.43 12.66
N LEU A 136 6.35 -3.54 12.61
CA LEU A 136 6.70 -4.77 13.30
C LEU A 136 8.03 -5.35 12.79
N PHE A 137 8.25 -5.33 11.48
CA PHE A 137 9.50 -5.79 10.88
C PHE A 137 10.69 -4.97 11.38
N PHE A 138 10.56 -3.65 11.43
CA PHE A 138 11.59 -2.75 11.95
C PHE A 138 11.86 -2.98 13.43
N ALA A 139 10.80 -3.10 14.24
CA ALA A 139 10.91 -3.41 15.66
C ALA A 139 11.61 -4.76 15.92
N THR A 140 11.30 -5.78 15.12
CA THR A 140 11.88 -7.12 15.25
C THR A 140 13.37 -7.16 14.91
N HIS A 141 13.81 -6.35 13.95
CA HIS A 141 15.20 -6.36 13.46
C HIS A 141 16.05 -5.20 13.99
N GLY A 142 15.50 -4.33 14.84
CA GLY A 142 16.22 -3.20 15.42
C GLY A 142 16.59 -2.09 14.43
N LEU A 143 15.78 -1.89 13.38
CA LEU A 143 15.96 -0.87 12.34
C LEU A 143 15.35 0.46 12.73
#